data_AF-A0AAV2TSH2-F1
#
_entry.id   AF-A0AAV2TSH2-F1
#
_cell.length_a   1.000
_cell.length_b   1.000
_cell.length_c   1.000
_cell.angle_alpha   90.00
_cell.angle_beta   90.00
_cell.angle_gamma   90.00
#
_symmetry.space_group_name_H-M   'P 1'
#
loop_
_entity.id
_entity.type
_entity.pdbx_description
1 polymer ?
#
loop_
_entity_poly.entity_id
_entity_poly.type
_entity_poly.pdbx_seq_one_letter_code
_entity_poly.pdbx_strand_id
1 'polypeptide(L)'
;MILMRCLAIVRTSRKNLLMVSCTFTILLYFYMCPEIFHQTQLNSEETLIGIIILDTDVMFNQNIQELWNMFDLFNDEQAIGGIFEQLDNLQNNMATARFPILKAGINSGVLLLQLDRMRQLNWAQLWRSVGEQMQNDEGGVNFGEQGIINTILYRKPNLLFEIPFSRLGFFVFAALEH
;
A
#
# COMPACT_ATOMS: atom_id res chain seq x y z
N MET A 1 14.94 -6.85 10.37
CA MET A 1 14.81 -5.74 9.40
C MET A 1 14.61 -6.39 8.04
N ILE A 2 13.37 -6.45 7.55
CA ILE A 2 13.00 -7.21 6.32
C ILE A 2 12.81 -6.20 5.19
N LEU A 3 13.87 -5.92 4.44
CA LEU A 3 13.88 -4.97 3.33
C LEU A 3 12.78 -5.29 2.29
N MET A 4 11.84 -4.38 2.06
CA MET A 4 10.85 -4.48 0.98
C MET A 4 11.51 -4.06 -0.33
N ARG A 5 11.75 -5.01 -1.24
CA ARG A 5 12.18 -4.69 -2.61
C ARG A 5 10.94 -4.39 -3.44
N CYS A 6 10.66 -3.11 -3.65
CA CYS A 6 9.54 -2.66 -4.46
C CYS A 6 9.95 -1.63 -5.53
N LEU A 7 9.15 -1.58 -6.59
CA LEU A 7 9.15 -0.55 -7.61
C LEU A 7 8.02 0.45 -7.30
N ALA A 8 8.34 1.74 -7.32
CA ALA A 8 7.36 2.81 -7.17
C ALA A 8 7.16 3.54 -8.51
N ILE A 9 5.91 3.59 -8.97
CA ILE A 9 5.50 4.38 -10.13
C ILE A 9 4.67 5.54 -9.63
N VAL A 10 5.10 6.77 -9.91
CA VAL A 10 4.48 7.97 -9.33
C VAL A 10 3.82 8.83 -10.39
N ARG A 11 2.73 9.50 -10.01
CA ARG A 11 1.98 10.44 -10.86
C ARG A 11 1.94 11.81 -10.22
N THR A 12 2.19 12.83 -11.03
CA THR A 12 2.13 14.25 -10.63
C THR A 12 0.80 14.90 -10.99
N SER A 13 0.54 16.08 -10.43
CA SER A 13 -0.60 16.95 -10.77
C SER A 13 -0.69 17.30 -12.26
N ARG A 14 0.43 17.24 -13.01
CA ARG A 14 0.48 17.44 -14.47
C ARG A 14 0.33 16.15 -15.28
N LYS A 15 -0.01 15.02 -14.64
CA LYS A 15 -0.14 13.68 -15.24
C LYS A 15 1.15 13.13 -15.87
N ASN A 16 2.32 13.66 -15.50
CA ASN A 16 3.59 13.06 -15.88
C ASN A 16 3.78 11.77 -15.06
N LEU A 17 4.07 10.67 -15.75
CA LEU A 17 4.45 9.39 -15.13
C LEU A 17 5.96 9.39 -14.94
N LEU A 18 6.40 9.24 -13.69
CA LEU A 18 7.80 9.07 -13.35
C LEU A 18 7.97 7.68 -12.76
N MET A 19 8.78 6.86 -13.40
CA MET A 19 9.21 5.59 -12.83
C MET A 19 10.42 5.87 -11.94
N VAL A 20 10.27 5.65 -10.63
CA VAL A 20 11.37 5.79 -9.68
C VAL A 20 11.82 4.39 -9.30
N SER A 21 12.91 3.93 -9.92
CA SER A 21 13.56 2.69 -9.51
C SER A 21 14.20 2.90 -8.14
N CYS A 22 13.68 2.19 -7.13
CA CYS A 22 14.12 2.33 -5.76
C CYS A 22 15.22 1.30 -5.45
N THR A 23 16.45 1.53 -5.91
CA THR A 23 17.61 0.77 -5.41
C THR A 23 18.09 1.22 -4.03
N PHE A 24 17.44 2.22 -3.42
CA PHE A 24 17.67 2.64 -2.03
C PHE A 24 16.50 2.25 -1.13
N THR A 25 16.46 0.96 -0.82
CA THR A 25 15.54 0.23 0.06
C THR A 25 15.53 0.71 1.53
N ILE A 26 16.08 1.89 1.83
CA ILE A 26 16.20 2.44 3.18
C ILE A 26 15.28 3.66 3.37
N LEU A 27 14.87 4.36 2.30
CA LEU A 27 14.07 5.58 2.42
C LEU A 27 12.56 5.37 2.45
N LEU A 28 12.00 4.34 1.79
CA LEU A 28 10.64 3.87 2.11
C LEU A 28 10.60 3.21 3.50
N TYR A 29 11.70 2.58 3.89
CA TYR A 29 11.76 1.64 4.99
C TYR A 29 11.91 2.30 6.36
N PHE A 30 12.59 3.45 6.43
CA PHE A 30 12.57 4.26 7.66
C PHE A 30 11.25 5.03 7.81
N TYR A 31 10.42 5.02 6.76
CA TYR A 31 9.52 6.10 6.51
C TYR A 31 8.52 5.77 5.36
N MET A 32 7.27 5.49 5.71
CA MET A 32 6.14 6.25 5.11
C MET A 32 6.15 7.74 5.52
N CYS A 33 7.37 8.25 5.78
CA CYS A 33 8.00 9.52 5.47
C CYS A 33 7.11 10.74 5.54
N PRO A 34 7.23 11.53 6.61
CA PRO A 34 7.01 12.95 6.49
C PRO A 34 7.61 13.48 5.20
N GLU A 35 8.81 13.07 4.75
CA GLU A 35 9.48 13.59 3.55
C GLU A 35 8.90 13.10 2.22
N ILE A 36 8.39 11.88 2.06
CA ILE A 36 7.56 11.51 0.88
C ILE A 36 6.25 12.30 0.89
N PHE A 37 5.75 12.74 2.04
CA PHE A 37 4.55 13.57 2.13
C PHE A 37 4.83 15.10 2.13
N HIS A 38 6.05 15.53 2.49
CA HIS A 38 6.52 16.92 2.61
C HIS A 38 7.37 17.37 1.42
N GLN A 39 8.12 16.46 0.78
CA GLN A 39 9.01 16.74 -0.35
C GLN A 39 8.36 16.41 -1.71
N THR A 40 7.03 16.36 -1.80
CA THR A 40 6.34 16.25 -3.09
C THR A 40 6.23 17.60 -3.80
N GLN A 41 7.28 18.42 -3.78
CA GLN A 41 7.50 19.42 -4.80
C GLN A 41 8.64 18.91 -5.64
N LEU A 42 8.32 18.20 -6.73
CA LEU A 42 9.32 17.88 -7.76
C LEU A 42 9.89 19.19 -8.33
N ASN A 43 9.06 20.24 -8.32
CA ASN A 43 9.34 21.68 -8.43
C ASN A 43 8.20 22.46 -7.72
N SER A 44 8.30 23.80 -7.60
CA SER A 44 7.32 24.65 -6.88
C SER A 44 5.84 24.52 -7.32
N GLU A 45 5.58 23.92 -8.49
CA GLU A 45 4.25 23.80 -9.09
C GLU A 45 3.76 22.34 -9.28
N GLU A 46 4.57 21.33 -8.96
CA GLU A 46 4.24 19.92 -9.20
C GLU A 46 4.11 19.14 -7.90
N THR A 47 2.92 18.64 -7.62
CA THR A 47 2.63 17.78 -6.47
C THR A 47 2.44 16.33 -6.91
N LEU A 48 2.94 15.39 -6.10
CA LEU A 48 2.65 13.97 -6.29
C LEU A 48 1.22 13.69 -5.79
N ILE A 49 0.39 13.15 -6.68
CA ILE A 49 -1.03 12.88 -6.41
C ILE A 49 -1.32 11.39 -6.23
N GLY A 50 -0.39 10.50 -6.58
CA GLY A 50 -0.61 9.07 -6.43
C GLY A 50 0.67 8.27 -6.64
N ILE A 51 0.74 7.12 -6.00
CA ILE A 51 1.82 6.15 -6.13
C ILE A 51 1.22 4.76 -6.34
N ILE A 52 1.76 4.02 -7.29
CA ILE A 52 1.58 2.58 -7.39
C ILE A 52 2.85 1.93 -6.84
N ILE A 53 2.70 1.10 -5.82
CA ILE A 53 3.77 0.27 -5.26
C ILE A 53 3.59 -1.15 -5.77
N LEU A 54 4.67 -1.71 -6.29
CA LEU A 54 4.73 -3.05 -6.86
C LEU A 54 5.90 -3.81 -6.25
N ASP A 55 5.69 -5.03 -5.77
CA ASP A 55 6.82 -5.88 -5.39
C ASP A 55 7.68 -6.23 -6.62
N THR A 56 8.99 -6.45 -6.41
CA THR A 56 9.93 -6.69 -7.51
C THR A 56 9.73 -8.01 -8.24
N ASP A 57 9.00 -8.96 -7.65
CA ASP A 57 8.61 -10.22 -8.26
C ASP A 57 7.29 -10.13 -9.04
N VAL A 58 6.60 -8.99 -9.00
CA VAL A 58 5.34 -8.80 -9.74
C VAL A 58 5.59 -8.65 -11.23
N MET A 59 4.94 -9.52 -12.03
CA MET A 59 4.94 -9.45 -13.50
C MET A 59 3.58 -9.01 -14.04
N PHE A 60 3.59 -8.10 -15.03
CA PHE A 60 2.37 -7.58 -15.68
C PHE A 60 2.24 -8.00 -17.14
N ASN A 61 1.02 -8.37 -17.53
CA ASN A 61 0.65 -8.72 -18.90
C ASN A 61 -0.32 -7.70 -19.53
N GLN A 62 -0.52 -6.54 -18.88
CA GLN A 62 -1.46 -5.50 -19.26
C GLN A 62 -0.85 -4.11 -19.06
N ASN A 63 -1.50 -3.08 -19.59
CA ASN A 63 -1.04 -1.69 -19.48
C ASN A 63 -1.19 -1.18 -18.03
N ILE A 64 -0.09 -0.67 -17.44
CA ILE A 64 -0.07 -0.03 -16.11
C ILE A 64 -1.07 1.13 -15.99
N GLN A 65 -1.46 1.74 -17.12
CA GLN A 65 -2.50 2.77 -17.19
C GLN A 65 -3.82 2.32 -16.55
N GLU A 66 -4.16 1.03 -16.60
CA GLU A 66 -5.40 0.54 -15.99
C GLU A 66 -5.36 0.63 -14.45
N LEU A 67 -4.21 0.39 -13.82
CA LEU A 67 -4.04 0.64 -12.38
C LEU A 67 -4.17 2.14 -12.07
N TRP A 68 -3.70 3.01 -12.98
CA TRP A 68 -3.91 4.46 -12.82
C TRP A 68 -5.38 4.87 -12.95
N ASN A 69 -6.13 4.26 -13.86
CA ASN A 69 -7.55 4.52 -14.03
C ASN A 69 -8.36 4.09 -12.78
N MET A 70 -7.86 3.14 -11.99
CA MET A 70 -8.53 2.73 -10.75
C MET A 70 -8.54 3.82 -9.68
N PHE A 71 -7.60 4.78 -9.69
CA PHE A 71 -7.66 5.93 -8.77
C PHE A 71 -8.93 6.76 -8.98
N ASP A 72 -9.44 6.84 -10.22
CA ASP A 72 -10.66 7.58 -10.55
C ASP A 72 -11.92 6.87 -10.00
N LEU A 73 -11.80 5.63 -9.53
CA LEU A 73 -12.88 4.86 -8.92
C LEU A 73 -12.93 5.02 -7.39
N PHE A 74 -11.94 5.69 -6.78
CA PHE A 74 -11.93 5.88 -5.34
C PHE A 74 -12.97 6.92 -4.94
N ASN A 75 -13.85 6.58 -4.00
CA ASN A 75 -14.72 7.55 -3.33
C ASN A 75 -13.90 8.49 -2.43
N ASP A 76 -14.51 9.55 -1.91
CA ASP A 76 -13.81 10.62 -1.16
C ASP A 76 -13.04 10.18 0.09
N GLU A 77 -13.35 9.01 0.66
CA GLU A 77 -12.71 8.49 1.87
C GLU A 77 -11.54 7.56 1.58
N GLN A 78 -11.55 6.89 0.43
CA GLN A 78 -10.60 5.83 0.09
C GLN A 78 -9.20 6.40 -0.18
N ALA A 79 -8.19 5.94 0.56
CA ALA A 79 -6.80 6.38 0.39
C ALA A 79 -5.89 5.27 -0.16
N ILE A 80 -6.32 4.01 -0.04
CA ILE A 80 -5.53 2.83 -0.39
C ILE A 80 -6.36 1.94 -1.28
N GLY A 81 -5.85 1.60 -2.46
CA GLY A 81 -6.33 0.51 -3.28
C GLY A 81 -5.47 -0.72 -3.02
N GLY A 82 -6.12 -1.85 -2.71
CA GLY A 82 -5.42 -3.10 -2.42
C GLY A 82 -6.30 -4.30 -2.70
N ILE A 83 -5.69 -5.48 -2.65
CA ILE A 83 -6.31 -6.76 -3.00
C ILE A 83 -6.30 -7.62 -1.77
N PHE A 84 -7.41 -8.25 -1.43
CA PHE A 84 -7.40 -9.24 -0.36
C PHE A 84 -6.59 -10.47 -0.76
N GLU A 85 -5.85 -11.03 0.20
CA GLU A 85 -5.19 -12.32 0.05
C GLU A 85 -6.22 -13.39 -0.39
N GLN A 86 -5.82 -14.25 -1.33
CA GLN A 86 -6.63 -15.38 -1.77
C GLN A 86 -6.40 -16.54 -0.81
N LEU A 87 -7.34 -16.73 0.11
CA LEU A 87 -7.23 -17.73 1.17
C LEU A 87 -8.36 -18.75 1.07
N ASP A 88 -8.01 -20.04 1.08
CA ASP A 88 -8.96 -21.14 0.99
C ASP A 88 -9.93 -21.19 2.19
N ASN A 89 -9.48 -20.78 3.38
CA ASN A 89 -10.31 -20.75 4.59
C ASN A 89 -10.12 -19.46 5.41
N LEU A 90 -10.92 -18.45 5.06
CA LEU A 90 -10.92 -17.13 5.72
C LEU A 90 -11.15 -17.18 7.24
N GLN A 91 -12.06 -18.05 7.72
CA GLN A 91 -12.40 -18.09 9.15
C GLN A 91 -11.23 -18.59 10.00
N ASN A 92 -10.56 -19.65 9.54
CA ASN A 92 -9.37 -20.16 10.22
C ASN A 92 -8.25 -19.13 10.21
N ASN A 93 -8.06 -18.44 9.08
CA ASN A 93 -6.99 -17.47 8.94
C ASN A 93 -7.20 -16.23 9.82
N MET A 94 -8.44 -15.74 9.95
CA MET A 94 -8.77 -14.68 10.90
C MET A 94 -8.54 -15.12 12.35
N ALA A 95 -8.86 -16.37 12.69
CA ALA A 95 -8.65 -16.89 14.04
C ALA A 95 -7.16 -17.06 14.40
N THR A 96 -6.29 -17.29 13.40
CA THR A 96 -4.84 -17.43 13.59
C THR A 96 -4.05 -16.16 13.30
N ALA A 97 -4.73 -15.08 12.90
CA ALA A 97 -4.07 -13.82 12.59
C ALA A 97 -3.38 -13.27 13.84
N ARG A 98 -2.11 -12.89 13.69
CA ARG A 98 -1.31 -12.37 14.80
C ARG A 98 -1.71 -10.94 15.19
N PHE A 99 -2.20 -10.17 14.21
CA PHE A 99 -2.69 -8.80 14.34
C PHE A 99 -4.11 -8.67 13.77
N PRO A 100 -4.86 -7.59 14.08
CA PRO A 100 -6.19 -7.37 13.53
C PRO A 100 -6.19 -7.26 12.00
N ILE A 101 -7.01 -8.07 11.32
CA ILE A 101 -7.13 -8.07 9.86
C ILE A 101 -8.57 -7.87 9.39
N LEU A 102 -8.74 -7.05 8.36
CA LEU A 102 -10.01 -6.92 7.65
C LEU A 102 -10.13 -8.06 6.63
N LYS A 103 -11.19 -8.88 6.72
CA LYS A 103 -11.37 -10.09 5.86
C LYS A 103 -10.12 -10.98 5.88
N ALA A 104 -9.43 -11.13 4.75
CA ALA A 104 -8.21 -11.92 4.60
C ALA A 104 -6.92 -11.15 4.94
N GLY A 105 -7.02 -9.83 5.16
CA GLY A 105 -5.89 -8.92 5.00
C GLY A 105 -5.62 -8.65 3.52
N ILE A 106 -5.14 -7.44 3.21
CA ILE A 106 -4.67 -7.12 1.88
C ILE A 106 -3.26 -7.65 1.66
N ASN A 107 -2.99 -8.10 0.44
CA ASN A 107 -1.68 -8.36 -0.11
C ASN A 107 -0.99 -7.03 -0.41
N SER A 108 0.24 -6.84 0.07
CA SER A 108 0.99 -5.60 -0.12
C SER A 108 1.81 -5.54 -1.41
N GLY A 109 1.80 -6.60 -2.24
CA GLY A 109 2.58 -6.67 -3.46
C GLY A 109 2.07 -5.77 -4.58
N VAL A 110 0.80 -5.35 -4.53
CA VAL A 110 0.28 -4.25 -5.36
C VAL A 110 -0.56 -3.31 -4.50
N LEU A 111 -0.10 -2.06 -4.36
CA LEU A 111 -0.82 -1.02 -3.64
C LEU A 111 -0.97 0.25 -4.48
N LEU A 112 -2.15 0.84 -4.43
CA LEU A 112 -2.47 2.13 -5.03
C LEU A 112 -2.64 3.13 -3.88
N LEU A 113 -1.77 4.12 -3.78
CA LEU A 113 -1.73 5.07 -2.66
C LEU A 113 -2.14 6.46 -3.14
N GLN A 114 -3.30 6.94 -2.67
CA GLN A 114 -3.79 8.29 -2.96
C GLN A 114 -3.19 9.28 -1.96
N LEU A 115 -2.07 9.89 -2.35
CA LEU A 115 -1.23 10.72 -1.48
C LEU A 115 -1.94 11.95 -0.90
N ASP A 116 -2.84 12.59 -1.65
CA ASP A 116 -3.58 13.76 -1.14
C ASP A 116 -4.43 13.38 0.08
N ARG A 117 -5.12 12.25 0.00
CA ARG A 117 -5.94 11.73 1.11
C ARG A 117 -5.07 11.24 2.25
N MET A 118 -3.96 10.57 1.96
CA MET A 118 -3.00 10.15 3.00
C MET A 118 -2.41 11.34 3.76
N ARG A 119 -2.13 12.48 3.09
CA ARG A 119 -1.73 13.73 3.76
C ARG A 119 -2.83 14.25 4.69
N GLN A 120 -4.07 14.31 4.22
CA GLN A 120 -5.21 14.76 5.02
C GLN A 120 -5.45 13.87 6.27
N LEU A 121 -5.17 12.57 6.13
CA LEU A 121 -5.25 11.59 7.23
C LEU A 121 -4.07 11.67 8.21
N ASN A 122 -3.08 12.52 7.95
CA ASN A 122 -1.81 12.55 8.67
C ASN A 122 -1.18 11.16 8.75
N TRP A 123 -1.09 10.51 7.58
CA TRP A 123 -0.74 9.10 7.46
C TRP A 123 0.56 8.72 8.19
N ALA A 124 1.59 9.57 8.14
CA ALA A 124 2.86 9.31 8.81
C ALA A 124 2.70 9.15 10.34
N GLN A 125 1.85 9.96 10.96
CA GLN A 125 1.54 9.84 12.39
C GLN A 125 0.69 8.61 12.67
N LEU A 126 -0.31 8.32 11.82
CA LEU A 126 -1.16 7.14 11.95
C LEU A 126 -0.32 5.85 11.86
N TRP A 127 0.54 5.75 10.85
CA TRP A 127 1.49 4.64 10.68
C TRP A 127 2.36 4.42 11.91
N ARG A 128 3.04 5.49 12.37
CA ARG A 128 3.95 5.42 13.51
C ARG A 128 3.21 4.95 14.77
N SER A 129 2.05 5.54 15.07
CA SER A 129 1.29 5.20 16.27
C SER A 129 0.79 3.75 16.26
N VAL A 130 0.34 3.24 15.10
CA VAL A 130 -0.05 1.82 14.98
C VAL A 130 1.17 0.90 15.07
N GLY A 131 2.27 1.24 14.41
CA GLY A 131 3.51 0.44 14.46
C GLY A 131 4.09 0.33 15.88
N GLU A 132 4.16 1.46 16.61
CA GLU A 132 4.60 1.49 18.02
C GLU A 132 3.67 0.67 18.91
N GLN A 133 2.36 0.77 18.70
CA GLN A 133 1.39 -0.04 19.44
C GLN A 133 1.60 -1.54 19.18
N MET A 134 1.70 -1.96 17.92
CA MET A 134 1.92 -3.36 17.56
C MET A 134 3.23 -3.90 18.15
N GLN A 135 4.28 -3.08 18.19
CA GLN A 135 5.56 -3.47 18.79
C GLN A 135 5.42 -3.72 20.30
N ASN A 136 4.64 -2.91 21.00
CA ASN A 136 4.45 -2.98 22.45
C ASN A 136 3.48 -4.11 22.87
N ASP A 137 2.37 -4.26 22.15
CA ASP A 137 1.29 -5.20 22.51
C ASP A 137 1.64 -6.65 22.18
N GLU A 138 2.46 -6.89 21.16
CA GLU A 138 2.72 -8.23 20.62
C GLU A 138 4.16 -8.72 20.89
N GLY A 139 4.74 -8.30 22.02
CA GLY A 139 5.98 -8.85 22.54
C GLY A 139 7.23 -8.55 21.70
N GLY A 140 7.24 -7.44 20.95
CA GLY A 140 8.38 -7.05 20.12
C GLY A 140 8.55 -7.86 18.83
N VAL A 141 7.55 -8.65 18.44
CA VAL A 141 7.52 -9.31 17.14
C VAL A 141 7.34 -8.25 16.04
N ASN A 142 8.17 -8.30 15.00
CA ASN A 142 8.05 -7.39 13.86
C ASN A 142 7.08 -7.99 12.83
N PHE A 143 5.88 -7.41 12.71
CA PHE A 143 4.82 -7.84 11.78
C PHE A 143 5.02 -7.34 10.35
N GLY A 144 6.12 -6.62 10.10
CA GLY A 144 6.39 -6.01 8.81
C GLY A 144 5.39 -4.92 8.44
N GLU A 145 5.55 -4.40 7.23
CA GLU A 145 4.77 -3.28 6.70
C GLU A 145 3.29 -3.67 6.46
N GLN A 146 3.07 -4.87 5.91
CA GLN A 146 1.74 -5.40 5.62
C GLN A 146 0.88 -5.52 6.89
N GLY A 147 1.47 -5.88 8.04
CA GLY A 147 0.76 -5.95 9.31
C GLY A 147 0.23 -4.61 9.79
N ILE A 148 1.02 -3.55 9.64
CA ILE A 148 0.62 -2.19 10.03
C ILE A 148 -0.52 -1.69 9.13
N ILE A 149 -0.39 -1.86 7.80
CA ILE A 149 -1.44 -1.47 6.85
C ILE A 149 -2.75 -2.21 7.16
N ASN A 150 -2.68 -3.54 7.34
CA ASN A 150 -3.85 -4.34 7.64
C ASN A 150 -4.51 -3.95 8.96
N THR A 151 -3.72 -3.63 9.98
CA THR A 151 -4.25 -3.14 11.26
C THR A 151 -4.92 -1.78 11.12
N ILE A 152 -4.35 -0.87 10.31
CA ILE A 152 -4.98 0.42 10.00
C ILE A 152 -6.31 0.21 9.27
N LEU A 153 -6.34 -0.64 8.24
CA LEU A 153 -7.55 -0.92 7.46
C LEU A 153 -8.60 -1.69 8.26
N TYR A 154 -8.20 -2.53 9.21
CA TYR A 154 -9.13 -3.11 10.17
C TYR A 154 -9.83 -2.03 11.01
N ARG A 155 -9.08 -1.02 11.49
CA ARG A 155 -9.61 0.10 12.28
C ARG A 155 -10.39 1.13 11.45
N LYS A 156 -10.02 1.31 10.18
CA LYS A 156 -10.57 2.30 9.25
C LYS A 156 -10.86 1.67 7.89
N PRO A 157 -11.85 0.77 7.78
CA PRO A 157 -12.11 0.00 6.56
C PRO A 157 -12.53 0.86 5.38
N ASN A 158 -13.09 2.04 5.63
CA ASN A 158 -13.51 2.99 4.61
C ASN A 158 -12.34 3.59 3.80
N LEU A 159 -11.10 3.49 4.31
CA LEU A 159 -9.91 3.90 3.58
C LEU A 159 -9.58 2.97 2.41
N LEU A 160 -10.13 1.75 2.38
CA LEU A 160 -9.82 0.75 1.37
C LEU A 160 -10.76 0.84 0.16
N PHE A 161 -10.16 0.99 -1.01
CA PHE A 161 -10.73 0.57 -2.27
C PHE A 161 -10.31 -0.88 -2.55
N GLU A 162 -11.26 -1.81 -2.47
CA GLU A 162 -11.02 -3.21 -2.81
C GLU A 162 -10.89 -3.33 -4.33
N ILE A 163 -9.68 -3.68 -4.80
CA ILE A 163 -9.48 -3.93 -6.21
C ILE A 163 -9.99 -5.34 -6.53
N PRO A 164 -10.93 -5.50 -7.48
CA PRO A 164 -11.46 -6.81 -7.81
C PRO A 164 -10.35 -7.76 -8.29
N PHE A 165 -10.30 -8.98 -7.74
CA PHE A 165 -9.32 -9.99 -8.16
C PHE A 165 -9.39 -10.30 -9.67
N SER A 166 -10.60 -10.31 -10.25
CA SER A 166 -10.79 -10.45 -11.70
C SER A 166 -10.16 -9.32 -12.52
N ARG A 167 -9.87 -8.17 -11.92
CA ARG A 167 -9.13 -7.07 -12.53
C ARG A 167 -7.64 -7.09 -12.19
N LEU A 168 -7.13 -8.12 -11.51
CA LEU A 168 -5.70 -8.27 -11.22
C LEU A 168 -5.10 -9.64 -11.56
N GLY A 169 -5.91 -10.69 -11.62
CA GLY A 169 -5.49 -11.97 -12.21
C GLY A 169 -5.06 -11.84 -13.68
N PHE A 170 -5.40 -10.73 -14.35
CA PHE A 170 -4.86 -10.36 -15.67
C PHE A 170 -3.59 -9.49 -15.62
N PHE A 171 -3.29 -8.90 -14.47
CA PHE A 171 -2.23 -7.91 -14.27
C PHE A 171 -1.03 -8.44 -13.51
N VAL A 172 -1.15 -9.50 -12.71
CA VAL A 172 -0.08 -9.92 -11.79
C VAL A 172 0.07 -11.43 -11.86
N PHE A 173 1.22 -11.89 -12.36
CA PHE A 173 1.53 -13.33 -12.46
C PHE A 173 2.41 -13.89 -11.34
N ALA A 174 2.77 -13.10 -10.33
CA ALA A 174 3.57 -13.60 -9.22
C ALA A 174 3.31 -12.77 -7.96
N ALA A 175 2.92 -13.49 -6.90
CA ALA A 175 2.73 -13.13 -5.49
C ALA A 175 1.71 -14.07 -4.80
N LEU A 176 1.05 -14.96 -5.56
CA LEU A 176 0.32 -16.10 -4.99
C LEU A 176 1.23 -17.34 -5.00
N GLU A 177 2.34 -17.30 -4.27
CA GLU A 177 2.92 -18.56 -3.83
C GLU A 177 2.01 -19.14 -2.74
N HIS A 178 1.53 -20.36 -3.00
CA HIS A 178 0.69 -21.16 -2.11
C HIS A 178 1.32 -21.42 -0.74
#